data_AF-A0A1G0Z9S8-F1
#
_entry.id   AF-A0A1G0Z9S8-F1
#
_cell.length_a   1.000
_cell.length_b   1.000
_cell.length_c   1.000
_cell.angle_alpha   90.00
_cell.angle_beta   90.00
_cell.angle_gamma   90.00
#
_symmetry.space_group_name_H-M   'P 1'
#
loop_
_entity.id
_entity.type
_entity.pdbx_description
1 polymer ?
#
loop_
_entity_poly.entity_id
_entity_poly.type
_entity_poly.pdbx_seq_one_letter_code
_entity_poly.pdbx_strand_id
1 'polypeptide(L)'
;MNRKIYFLENFYGIQYFLSIYDRSDDNIIVTSGDPVLSKFLKIIDPDAEIHIIPRIPSYSCCLLPFLLVAWRFKYRKYFLQINPGTEIIYFNKGFSIQNFLMHRYLEKKSCKFIFIEVATCKFYEELIVDESIIRKSYLSLLSLCTGVEIARYKARLWPFHYGLVKYPEAKTICLQTWEHLENKFKLDIQKTDFNSILIIDGPITAIPGIDLEKTRQNLTNYFSGNGFDGIELHLKPHMYEGRHSFENTSLISKIIILPNYIPAEFFINKYKKACFFSSAACCTDGKIKLISLSGLLVFNDKTKEDNYWNLYKDYFHDKHIELAGLSK
;
A
#
# COMPACT_ATOMS: atom_id res chain seq x y z
N MET A 1 -27.32 17.47 -2.03
CA MET A 1 -25.95 17.13 -2.42
C MET A 1 -25.91 15.66 -2.79
N ASN A 2 -25.22 15.29 -3.87
CA ASN A 2 -25.03 13.88 -4.21
C ASN A 2 -23.95 13.33 -3.29
N ARG A 3 -24.32 12.43 -2.38
CA ARG A 3 -23.39 11.73 -1.49
C ARG A 3 -22.38 10.92 -2.32
N LYS A 4 -21.12 10.96 -1.92
CA LYS A 4 -20.04 10.14 -2.49
C LYS A 4 -19.54 9.14 -1.46
N ILE A 5 -19.27 7.92 -1.90
CA ILE A 5 -18.68 6.87 -1.05
C ILE A 5 -17.39 6.40 -1.68
N TYR A 6 -16.29 6.55 -0.94
CA TYR A 6 -14.96 6.17 -1.38
C TYR A 6 -14.55 4.86 -0.71
N PHE A 7 -14.21 3.85 -1.50
CA PHE A 7 -13.68 2.57 -1.01
C PHE A 7 -12.18 2.49 -1.26
N LEU A 8 -11.39 2.59 -0.18
CA LEU A 8 -9.93 2.51 -0.21
C LEU A 8 -9.45 1.21 0.43
N GLU A 9 -8.77 0.38 -0.34
CA GLU A 9 -8.31 -0.92 0.17
C GLU A 9 -6.93 -0.88 0.84
N ASN A 10 -6.10 0.08 0.48
CA ASN A 10 -4.75 0.24 1.00
C ASN A 10 -4.22 1.67 0.75
N PHE A 11 -3.03 1.96 1.25
CA PHE A 11 -2.34 3.22 0.97
C PHE A 11 -1.86 3.40 -0.47
N TYR A 12 -1.71 2.35 -1.28
CA TYR A 12 -1.28 2.52 -2.69
C TYR A 12 -2.26 3.37 -3.49
N GLY A 13 -3.56 3.34 -3.15
CA GLY A 13 -4.59 4.17 -3.78
C GLY A 13 -4.68 5.60 -3.23
N ILE A 14 -3.85 5.99 -2.26
CA ILE A 14 -4.08 7.24 -1.52
C ILE A 14 -3.90 8.48 -2.39
N GLN A 15 -2.91 8.51 -3.28
CA GLN A 15 -2.71 9.64 -4.19
C GLN A 15 -3.91 9.80 -5.14
N TYR A 16 -4.44 8.68 -5.65
CA TYR A 16 -5.61 8.67 -6.51
C TYR A 16 -6.83 9.22 -5.78
N PHE A 17 -7.05 8.77 -4.54
CA PHE A 17 -8.13 9.28 -3.70
C PHE A 17 -8.01 10.78 -3.44
N LEU A 18 -6.86 11.23 -2.94
CA LEU A 18 -6.64 12.63 -2.58
C LEU A 18 -6.76 13.58 -3.80
N SER A 19 -6.45 13.08 -4.99
CA SER A 19 -6.57 13.83 -6.24
C SER A 19 -8.01 14.21 -6.59
N ILE A 20 -9.00 13.40 -6.18
CA ILE A 20 -10.42 13.62 -6.51
C ILE A 20 -11.32 13.84 -5.29
N TYR A 21 -10.78 13.69 -4.09
CA TYR A 21 -11.49 13.93 -2.84
C TYR A 21 -11.65 15.42 -2.57
N ASP A 22 -12.85 15.85 -2.21
CA ASP A 22 -13.18 17.24 -1.86
C ASP A 22 -13.92 17.26 -0.52
N ARG A 23 -13.40 18.00 0.46
CA ARG A 23 -13.98 18.11 1.81
C ARG A 23 -15.36 18.76 1.83
N SER A 24 -15.72 19.50 0.78
CA SER A 24 -17.02 20.18 0.67
C SER A 24 -18.17 19.26 0.28
N ASP A 25 -17.88 18.04 -0.20
CA ASP A 25 -18.87 17.03 -0.54
C ASP A 25 -19.36 16.26 0.70
N ASP A 26 -20.59 15.72 0.62
CA ASP A 26 -21.12 14.75 1.59
C ASP A 26 -20.46 13.38 1.33
N ASN A 27 -19.41 13.10 2.09
CA ASN A 27 -18.52 11.97 1.85
C ASN A 27 -18.58 10.91 2.95
N ILE A 28 -18.63 9.64 2.53
CA ILE A 28 -18.33 8.51 3.40
C ILE A 28 -17.05 7.85 2.87
N ILE A 29 -16.10 7.60 3.76
CA ILE A 29 -14.87 6.90 3.43
C ILE A 29 -14.91 5.51 4.06
N VAL A 30 -14.71 4.48 3.26
CA VAL A 30 -14.67 3.09 3.71
C VAL A 30 -13.27 2.54 3.47
N THR A 31 -12.63 2.01 4.51
CA THR A 31 -11.28 1.46 4.44
C THR A 31 -11.22 -0.03 4.78
N SER A 32 -10.33 -0.77 4.12
CA SER A 32 -10.20 -2.22 4.31
C SER A 32 -9.25 -2.61 5.45
N GLY A 33 -9.72 -2.56 6.70
CA GLY A 33 -9.05 -3.16 7.86
C GLY A 33 -7.72 -2.51 8.25
N ASP A 34 -7.46 -1.28 7.80
CA ASP A 34 -6.21 -0.56 8.02
C ASP A 34 -6.40 0.59 9.04
N PRO A 35 -6.01 0.38 10.32
CA PRO A 35 -6.12 1.42 11.33
C PRO A 35 -5.13 2.58 11.11
N VAL A 36 -4.06 2.35 10.36
CA VAL A 36 -3.03 3.36 10.05
C VAL A 36 -3.56 4.31 8.96
N LEU A 37 -4.27 3.78 7.96
CA LEU A 37 -4.97 4.58 6.96
C LEU A 37 -6.06 5.46 7.57
N SER A 38 -6.81 4.94 8.53
CA SER A 38 -7.83 5.73 9.24
C SER A 38 -7.23 6.94 9.97
N LYS A 39 -6.09 6.78 10.64
CA LYS A 39 -5.37 7.90 11.27
C LYS A 39 -4.96 8.96 10.26
N PHE A 40 -4.43 8.54 9.11
CA PHE A 40 -4.08 9.47 8.03
C PHE A 40 -5.29 10.23 7.52
N LEU A 41 -6.38 9.53 7.24
CA LEU A 41 -7.61 10.13 6.74
C LEU A 41 -8.21 11.13 7.73
N LYS A 42 -8.08 10.90 9.04
CA LYS A 42 -8.49 11.88 10.06
C LYS A 42 -7.63 13.13 10.13
N ILE A 43 -6.40 13.08 9.64
CA ILE A 43 -5.58 14.29 9.44
C ILE A 43 -6.03 15.01 8.16
N ILE A 44 -6.34 14.24 7.12
CA ILE A 44 -6.84 14.76 5.85
C ILE A 44 -8.22 15.38 6.01
N ASP A 45 -9.10 14.85 6.83
CA ASP A 45 -10.41 15.41 7.13
C ASP A 45 -10.85 14.92 8.52
N PRO A 46 -10.71 15.76 9.57
CA PRO A 46 -11.11 15.41 10.92
C PRO A 46 -12.60 15.04 11.03
N ASP A 47 -13.44 15.65 10.20
CA ASP A 47 -14.89 15.54 10.25
C ASP A 47 -15.43 14.42 9.34
N ALA A 48 -14.60 13.85 8.48
CA ALA A 48 -15.00 12.77 7.57
C ALA A 48 -15.60 11.57 8.32
N GLU A 49 -16.71 11.05 7.80
CA GLU A 49 -17.30 9.79 8.24
C GLU A 49 -16.45 8.62 7.69
N ILE A 50 -15.70 7.95 8.58
CA ILE A 50 -14.80 6.85 8.22
C ILE A 50 -15.28 5.54 8.81
N HIS A 51 -15.52 4.55 7.95
CA HIS A 51 -15.86 3.18 8.33
C HIS A 51 -14.72 2.22 8.01
N ILE A 52 -14.23 1.51 9.03
CA ILE A 52 -13.21 0.48 8.85
C ILE A 52 -13.91 -0.87 8.75
N ILE A 53 -13.72 -1.54 7.61
CA ILE A 53 -14.27 -2.88 7.38
C ILE A 53 -13.10 -3.85 7.13
N PRO A 54 -12.93 -4.92 7.91
CA PRO A 54 -11.80 -5.83 7.76
C PRO A 54 -11.79 -6.49 6.39
N ARG A 55 -10.58 -6.67 5.83
CA ARG A 55 -10.36 -7.35 4.54
C ARG A 55 -10.74 -8.83 4.63
N ILE A 56 -11.35 -9.36 3.56
CA ILE A 56 -11.49 -10.80 3.37
C ILE A 56 -10.23 -11.29 2.65
N PRO A 57 -9.46 -12.23 3.24
CA PRO A 57 -8.27 -12.76 2.60
C PRO A 57 -8.62 -13.40 1.25
N SER A 58 -8.05 -12.88 0.16
CA SER A 58 -8.34 -13.32 -1.22
C SER A 58 -7.62 -14.60 -1.63
N TYR A 59 -7.05 -15.34 -0.68
CA TYR A 59 -6.28 -16.57 -0.91
C TYR A 59 -6.92 -17.83 -0.28
N SER A 60 -7.96 -17.70 0.56
CA SER A 60 -8.62 -18.85 1.21
C SER A 60 -9.83 -19.32 0.41
N CYS A 61 -9.67 -20.38 -0.38
CA CYS A 61 -10.69 -20.84 -1.34
C CYS A 61 -11.88 -21.57 -0.69
N CYS A 62 -11.65 -22.39 0.34
CA CYS A 62 -12.68 -23.25 0.92
C CYS A 62 -13.67 -22.50 1.83
N LEU A 63 -13.20 -21.47 2.55
CA LEU A 63 -14.03 -20.70 3.49
C LEU A 63 -14.62 -19.43 2.87
N LEU A 64 -14.22 -19.09 1.65
CA LEU A 64 -14.57 -17.85 0.99
C LEU A 64 -16.08 -17.57 0.95
N PRO A 65 -16.96 -18.51 0.57
CA PRO A 65 -18.40 -18.27 0.56
C PRO A 65 -18.95 -17.91 1.95
N PHE A 66 -18.52 -18.64 2.97
CA PHE A 66 -18.96 -18.41 4.34
C PHE A 66 -18.44 -17.07 4.87
N LEU A 67 -17.18 -16.74 4.62
CA LEU A 67 -16.58 -15.45 4.99
C LEU A 67 -17.30 -14.29 4.32
N LEU A 68 -17.63 -14.42 3.03
CA LEU A 68 -18.35 -13.40 2.26
C LEU A 68 -19.77 -13.18 2.79
N VAL A 69 -20.51 -14.25 3.08
CA VAL A 69 -21.86 -14.16 3.65
C VAL A 69 -21.82 -13.55 5.04
N ALA A 70 -20.93 -14.04 5.93
CA ALA A 70 -20.78 -13.52 7.29
C ALA A 70 -20.38 -12.04 7.28
N TRP A 71 -19.45 -11.66 6.40
CA TRP A 71 -19.04 -10.28 6.22
C TRP A 71 -20.20 -9.41 5.74
N ARG A 72 -20.94 -9.83 4.72
CA ARG A 72 -22.11 -9.10 4.21
C ARG A 72 -23.14 -8.87 5.30
N PHE A 73 -23.46 -9.89 6.11
CA PHE A 73 -24.41 -9.74 7.21
C PHE A 73 -23.91 -8.79 8.30
N LYS A 74 -22.64 -8.91 8.70
CA LYS A 74 -22.03 -8.08 9.74
C LYS A 74 -21.98 -6.60 9.35
N TYR A 75 -21.67 -6.31 8.08
CA TYR A 75 -21.45 -4.96 7.58
C TYR A 75 -22.65 -4.41 6.78
N ARG A 76 -23.79 -5.12 6.73
CA ARG A 76 -24.99 -4.72 5.96
C ARG A 76 -25.48 -3.31 6.26
N LYS A 77 -25.36 -2.86 7.51
CA LYS A 77 -25.85 -1.53 7.93
C LYS A 77 -25.20 -0.39 7.16
N TYR A 78 -23.93 -0.53 6.81
CA TYR A 78 -23.18 0.45 6.02
C TYR A 78 -23.67 0.52 4.57
N PHE A 79 -24.22 -0.60 4.06
CA PHE A 79 -24.78 -0.67 2.70
C PHE A 79 -26.25 -0.24 2.62
N LEU A 80 -27.00 -0.34 3.73
CA LEU A 80 -28.41 0.06 3.78
C LEU A 80 -28.60 1.58 3.73
N GLN A 81 -27.57 2.35 4.09
CA GLN A 81 -27.59 3.81 4.09
C GLN A 81 -27.35 4.43 2.69
N ILE A 82 -27.17 3.58 1.68
CA ILE A 82 -26.83 4.00 0.32
C ILE A 82 -28.11 4.19 -0.48
N ASN A 83 -28.32 5.42 -0.94
CA ASN A 83 -29.49 5.83 -1.70
C ASN A 83 -29.26 5.65 -3.21
N PRO A 84 -30.34 5.50 -4.00
CA PRO A 84 -30.23 5.57 -5.46
C PRO A 84 -29.54 6.85 -5.91
N GLY A 85 -28.65 6.74 -6.91
CA GLY A 85 -27.88 7.87 -7.43
C GLY A 85 -26.62 8.25 -6.63
N THR A 86 -26.36 7.62 -5.47
CA THR A 86 -25.07 7.77 -4.77
C THR A 86 -23.91 7.37 -5.69
N GLU A 87 -22.86 8.18 -5.72
CA GLU A 87 -21.64 7.89 -6.46
C GLU A 87 -20.71 7.04 -5.59
N ILE A 88 -20.32 5.87 -6.12
CA ILE A 88 -19.43 4.94 -5.46
C ILE A 88 -18.10 4.90 -6.23
N ILE A 89 -17.03 5.28 -5.55
CA ILE A 89 -15.69 5.40 -6.14
C ILE A 89 -14.79 4.34 -5.51
N TYR A 90 -14.26 3.46 -6.35
CA TYR A 90 -13.42 2.34 -5.95
C TYR A 90 -11.98 2.53 -6.40
N PHE A 91 -11.04 2.45 -5.46
CA PHE A 91 -9.61 2.42 -5.75
C PHE A 91 -9.10 1.00 -5.55
N ASN A 92 -8.84 0.26 -6.64
CA ASN A 92 -8.36 -1.12 -6.54
C ASN A 92 -7.20 -1.40 -7.51
N LYS A 93 -6.38 -2.38 -7.10
CA LYS A 93 -5.31 -3.03 -7.87
C LYS A 93 -5.76 -4.31 -8.60
N GLY A 94 -7.06 -4.62 -8.61
CA GLY A 94 -7.66 -5.74 -9.34
C GLY A 94 -7.79 -7.09 -8.62
N PHE A 95 -7.75 -7.21 -7.27
CA PHE A 95 -7.81 -8.55 -6.59
C PHE A 95 -8.52 -8.60 -5.24
N SER A 96 -9.52 -7.75 -5.02
CA SER A 96 -10.29 -7.80 -3.77
C SER A 96 -11.66 -8.39 -3.97
N ILE A 97 -11.85 -9.53 -3.30
CA ILE A 97 -13.12 -10.24 -3.33
C ILE A 97 -14.28 -9.48 -2.66
N GLN A 98 -13.97 -8.48 -1.84
CA GLN A 98 -14.98 -7.64 -1.21
C GLN A 98 -15.67 -6.75 -2.23
N ASN A 99 -14.94 -6.32 -3.26
CA ASN A 99 -15.52 -5.56 -4.35
C ASN A 99 -16.61 -6.36 -5.09
N PHE A 100 -16.51 -7.70 -5.13
CA PHE A 100 -17.49 -8.56 -5.81
C PHE A 100 -18.84 -8.55 -5.09
N LEU A 101 -18.82 -8.53 -3.76
CA LEU A 101 -20.05 -8.47 -2.96
C LEU A 101 -20.74 -7.13 -3.05
N MET A 102 -19.96 -6.06 -3.13
CA MET A 102 -20.51 -4.71 -3.11
C MET A 102 -21.00 -4.29 -4.49
N HIS A 103 -20.30 -4.67 -5.57
CA HIS A 103 -20.67 -4.30 -6.93
C HIS A 103 -22.13 -4.67 -7.27
N ARG A 104 -22.51 -5.95 -7.23
CA ARG A 104 -23.88 -6.33 -7.60
C ARG A 104 -24.95 -5.78 -6.65
N TYR A 105 -24.64 -5.67 -5.36
CA TYR A 105 -25.59 -5.10 -4.39
C TYR A 105 -25.88 -3.63 -4.71
N LEU A 106 -24.84 -2.85 -4.95
CA LEU A 106 -24.94 -1.41 -5.20
C LEU A 106 -25.48 -1.12 -6.62
N GLU A 107 -25.25 -2.01 -7.58
CA GLU A 107 -25.82 -1.95 -8.94
C GLU A 107 -27.33 -2.10 -8.89
N LYS A 108 -27.84 -3.06 -8.11
CA LYS A 108 -29.29 -3.22 -7.84
C LYS A 108 -29.92 -2.02 -7.15
N LYS A 109 -29.12 -1.16 -6.51
CA LYS A 109 -29.56 0.08 -5.86
C LYS A 109 -29.52 1.29 -6.79
N SER A 110 -29.19 1.11 -8.07
CA SER A 110 -29.02 2.20 -9.05
C SER A 110 -27.99 3.24 -8.59
N CYS A 111 -26.92 2.78 -7.93
CA CYS A 111 -25.77 3.62 -7.63
C CYS A 111 -24.92 3.84 -8.90
N LYS A 112 -24.23 4.98 -8.97
CA LYS A 112 -23.25 5.24 -10.04
C LYS A 112 -21.89 4.70 -9.61
N PHE A 113 -21.27 3.87 -10.43
CA PHE A 113 -19.96 3.29 -10.11
C PHE A 113 -18.86 3.93 -10.91
N ILE A 114 -17.79 4.28 -10.21
CA ILE A 114 -16.55 4.77 -10.78
C ILE A 114 -15.44 3.85 -10.30
N PHE A 115 -14.89 3.08 -11.23
CA PHE A 115 -13.74 2.22 -10.96
C PHE A 115 -12.47 2.99 -11.31
N ILE A 116 -11.53 3.10 -10.37
CA ILE A 116 -10.22 3.70 -10.57
C ILE A 116 -9.18 2.62 -10.36
N GLU A 117 -8.52 2.27 -11.45
CA GLU A 117 -7.41 1.32 -11.42
C GLU A 117 -6.18 2.01 -10.83
N VAL A 118 -5.74 1.50 -9.68
CA VAL A 118 -4.52 1.96 -9.02
C VAL A 118 -3.39 1.09 -9.55
N ALA A 119 -2.54 1.70 -10.40
CA ALA A 119 -1.32 1.16 -11.00
C ALA A 119 -1.13 -0.37 -10.90
N THR A 120 -1.24 -1.04 -12.06
CA THR A 120 -0.72 -2.38 -12.27
C THR A 120 0.78 -2.38 -11.99
N CYS A 121 1.19 -2.97 -10.86
CA CYS A 121 2.59 -3.35 -10.75
C CYS A 121 2.94 -4.21 -11.97
N LYS A 122 3.98 -3.86 -12.72
CA LYS A 122 4.57 -4.72 -13.77
C LYS A 122 4.83 -6.17 -13.29
N PHE A 123 4.89 -6.38 -11.97
CA PHE A 123 4.86 -7.71 -11.34
C PHE A 123 3.65 -8.61 -11.68
N TYR A 124 2.54 -8.07 -12.21
CA TYR A 124 1.36 -8.82 -12.66
C TYR A 124 1.32 -9.06 -14.18
N GLU A 125 2.42 -8.82 -14.91
CA GLU A 125 2.47 -8.90 -16.38
C GLU A 125 2.07 -10.27 -16.98
N GLU A 126 1.90 -11.32 -16.17
CA GLU A 126 1.27 -12.57 -16.61
C GLU A 126 0.16 -13.03 -15.66
N LEU A 127 -0.98 -12.33 -15.74
CA LEU A 127 -2.23 -12.81 -15.16
C LEU A 127 -2.81 -13.93 -16.02
N ILE A 128 -2.46 -15.17 -15.68
CA ILE A 128 -3.05 -16.35 -16.32
C ILE A 128 -4.33 -16.73 -15.59
N VAL A 129 -5.46 -16.71 -16.31
CA VAL A 129 -6.72 -17.26 -15.83
C VAL A 129 -6.57 -18.77 -15.68
N ASP A 130 -6.72 -19.28 -14.47
CA ASP A 130 -6.66 -20.71 -14.22
C ASP A 130 -8.02 -21.37 -14.47
N GLU A 131 -8.25 -21.73 -15.73
CA GLU A 131 -9.49 -22.37 -16.20
C GLU A 131 -9.76 -23.72 -15.52
N SER A 132 -8.72 -24.40 -15.02
CA SER A 132 -8.87 -25.71 -14.35
C SER A 132 -9.68 -25.63 -13.06
N ILE A 133 -9.82 -24.42 -12.50
CA ILE A 133 -10.51 -24.16 -11.22
C ILE A 133 -11.84 -23.44 -11.38
N ILE A 134 -12.12 -22.83 -12.55
CA ILE A 134 -13.44 -22.27 -12.88
C ILE A 134 -14.54 -23.35 -12.76
N ARG A 135 -14.17 -24.62 -12.97
CA ARG A 135 -15.07 -25.78 -12.83
C ARG A 135 -15.20 -26.36 -11.41
N LYS A 136 -14.50 -25.82 -10.40
CA LYS A 136 -14.69 -26.27 -9.01
C LYS A 136 -15.97 -25.66 -8.42
N SER A 137 -16.83 -26.51 -7.85
CA SER A 137 -18.18 -26.20 -7.37
C SER A 137 -18.30 -25.00 -6.43
N TYR A 138 -17.24 -24.64 -5.70
CA TYR A 138 -17.28 -23.52 -4.77
C TYR A 138 -17.17 -22.14 -5.47
N LEU A 139 -16.40 -22.00 -6.56
CA LEU A 139 -16.35 -20.73 -7.31
C LEU A 139 -17.64 -20.52 -8.09
N SER A 140 -18.21 -21.58 -8.66
CA SER A 140 -19.51 -21.48 -9.34
C SER A 140 -20.63 -21.15 -8.36
N LEU A 141 -20.61 -21.70 -7.13
CA LEU A 141 -21.53 -21.30 -6.06
C LEU A 141 -21.37 -19.82 -5.67
N LEU A 142 -20.13 -19.34 -5.56
CA LEU A 142 -19.87 -17.92 -5.31
C LEU A 142 -20.40 -17.05 -6.44
N SER A 143 -20.13 -17.41 -7.70
CA SER A 143 -20.66 -16.69 -8.86
C SER A 143 -22.19 -16.73 -8.90
N LEU A 144 -22.82 -17.82 -8.48
CA LEU A 144 -24.28 -17.92 -8.37
C LEU A 144 -24.83 -17.00 -7.28
N CYS A 145 -24.24 -17.03 -6.08
CA CYS A 145 -24.67 -16.22 -4.93
C CYS A 145 -24.43 -14.72 -5.15
N THR A 146 -23.32 -14.38 -5.80
CA THR A 146 -22.88 -12.99 -6.00
C THR A 146 -23.27 -12.44 -7.35
N GLY A 147 -23.56 -13.27 -8.35
CA GLY A 147 -23.87 -12.92 -9.75
C GLY A 147 -22.75 -12.31 -10.56
N VAL A 148 -21.52 -12.46 -10.10
CA VAL A 148 -20.35 -11.99 -10.83
C VAL A 148 -19.48 -13.18 -11.16
N GLU A 149 -18.88 -13.16 -12.34
CA GLU A 149 -17.96 -14.22 -12.74
C GLU A 149 -16.61 -14.01 -12.04
N ILE A 150 -16.12 -15.06 -11.37
CA ILE A 150 -14.87 -15.03 -10.60
C ILE A 150 -13.81 -15.87 -11.31
N ALA A 151 -12.62 -15.31 -11.48
CA ALA A 151 -11.44 -15.99 -11.98
C ALA A 151 -10.39 -16.16 -10.89
N ARG A 152 -9.57 -17.20 -11.02
CA ARG A 152 -8.33 -17.37 -10.26
C ARG A 152 -7.17 -16.90 -11.12
N TYR A 153 -6.35 -16.04 -10.53
CA TYR A 153 -5.18 -15.45 -11.15
C TYR A 153 -3.91 -16.00 -10.49
N LYS A 154 -2.96 -16.41 -11.32
CA LYS A 154 -1.59 -16.70 -10.88
C LYS A 154 -0.75 -15.45 -11.10
N ALA A 155 0.02 -15.06 -10.08
CA ALA A 155 1.10 -14.10 -10.25
C ALA A 155 2.44 -14.85 -10.08
N ARG A 156 3.50 -14.38 -10.75
CA ARG A 156 4.81 -15.07 -10.82
C ARG A 156 5.41 -15.40 -9.44
N LEU A 157 5.11 -14.58 -8.43
CA LEU A 157 5.80 -14.60 -7.14
C LEU A 157 4.87 -14.56 -5.91
N TRP A 158 3.56 -14.66 -6.12
CA TRP A 158 2.56 -14.54 -5.06
C TRP A 158 1.64 -15.76 -5.08
N PRO A 159 1.05 -16.12 -3.93
CA PRO A 159 -0.04 -17.10 -3.91
C PRO A 159 -1.16 -16.64 -4.85
N PHE A 160 -1.92 -17.60 -5.38
CA PHE A 160 -3.04 -17.30 -6.28
C PHE A 160 -4.01 -16.29 -5.66
N HIS A 161 -4.56 -15.42 -6.51
CA HIS A 161 -5.55 -14.42 -6.13
C HIS A 161 -6.88 -14.69 -6.83
N TYR A 162 -8.00 -14.34 -6.18
CA TYR A 162 -9.32 -14.36 -6.81
C TYR A 162 -9.72 -12.94 -7.26
N GLY A 163 -10.19 -12.83 -8.50
CA GLY A 163 -10.55 -11.61 -9.22
C GLY A 163 -11.89 -11.73 -9.94
N LEU A 164 -12.43 -10.63 -10.48
CA LEU A 164 -13.53 -10.69 -11.46
C LEU A 164 -12.97 -11.13 -12.81
N VAL A 165 -13.72 -11.99 -13.53
CA VAL A 165 -13.40 -12.32 -14.94
C VAL A 165 -13.44 -11.07 -15.81
N LYS A 166 -14.42 -10.18 -15.56
CA LYS A 166 -14.58 -8.90 -16.25
C LYS A 166 -14.68 -7.78 -15.21
N TYR A 167 -13.71 -6.87 -15.24
CA TYR A 167 -13.75 -5.65 -14.43
C TYR A 167 -14.58 -4.57 -15.14
N PRO A 168 -15.23 -3.67 -14.38
CA PRO A 168 -15.75 -2.43 -14.94
C PRO A 168 -14.63 -1.64 -15.64
N GLU A 169 -14.99 -0.86 -16.66
CA GLU A 169 -14.03 0.00 -17.34
C GLU A 169 -13.39 0.98 -16.35
N ALA A 170 -12.06 0.99 -16.33
CA ALA A 170 -11.30 1.86 -15.45
C ALA A 170 -11.36 3.31 -15.94
N LYS A 171 -11.77 4.21 -15.05
CA LYS A 171 -11.71 5.63 -15.28
C LYS A 171 -10.30 6.14 -14.98
N THR A 172 -9.65 6.68 -15.99
CA THR A 172 -8.41 7.43 -15.84
C THR A 172 -8.69 8.74 -15.09
N ILE A 173 -7.82 9.08 -14.14
CA ILE A 173 -7.86 10.37 -13.44
C ILE A 173 -6.55 11.12 -13.60
N CYS A 174 -6.62 12.45 -13.52
CA CYS A 174 -5.42 13.29 -13.45
C CYS A 174 -4.87 13.24 -12.02
N LEU A 175 -3.74 12.56 -11.83
CA LEU A 175 -3.06 12.50 -10.55
C LEU A 175 -2.46 13.86 -10.20
N GLN A 176 -2.78 14.35 -9.00
CA GLN A 176 -2.15 15.53 -8.43
C GLN A 176 -0.79 15.18 -7.85
N THR A 177 0.17 16.10 -7.92
CA THR A 177 1.48 15.93 -7.30
C THR A 177 1.36 15.92 -5.77
N TRP A 178 2.28 15.26 -5.08
CA TRP A 178 2.30 15.23 -3.61
C TRP A 178 2.40 16.63 -2.99
N GLU A 179 3.16 17.53 -3.60
CA GLU A 179 3.24 18.94 -3.21
C GLU A 179 1.89 19.66 -3.35
N HIS A 180 1.16 19.43 -4.45
CA HIS A 180 -0.17 19.99 -4.62
C HIS A 180 -1.13 19.46 -3.54
N LEU A 181 -1.08 18.15 -3.26
CA LEU A 181 -1.92 17.51 -2.24
C LEU A 181 -1.60 18.03 -0.83
N GLU A 182 -0.32 18.24 -0.51
CA GLU A 182 0.12 18.82 0.76
C GLU A 182 -0.51 20.20 0.98
N ASN A 183 -0.45 21.07 -0.04
CA ASN A 183 -1.03 22.40 -0.02
C ASN A 183 -2.57 22.35 0.06
N LYS A 184 -3.21 21.50 -0.75
CA LYS A 184 -4.68 21.33 -0.80
C LYS A 184 -5.24 20.96 0.58
N PHE A 185 -4.60 20.03 1.28
CA PHE A 185 -5.07 19.53 2.56
C PHE A 185 -4.44 20.25 3.77
N LYS A 186 -3.57 21.24 3.52
CA LYS A 186 -2.85 22.01 4.56
C LYS A 186 -2.11 21.09 5.53
N LEU A 187 -1.42 20.08 5.00
CA LEU A 187 -0.65 19.16 5.82
C LEU A 187 0.62 19.86 6.32
N ASP A 188 0.65 20.21 7.60
CA ASP A 188 1.86 20.74 8.24
C ASP A 188 2.83 19.61 8.60
N ILE A 189 3.42 19.03 7.56
CA ILE A 189 4.51 18.08 7.71
C ILE A 189 5.76 18.92 7.93
N GLN A 190 6.22 18.97 9.18
CA GLN A 190 7.37 19.77 9.61
C GLN A 190 8.47 19.80 8.55
N LYS A 191 8.90 21.01 8.18
CA LYS A 191 10.09 21.20 7.35
C LYS A 191 11.28 20.75 8.18
N THR A 192 11.87 19.65 7.78
CA THR A 192 13.08 19.14 8.41
C THR A 192 14.27 19.95 7.93
N ASP A 193 15.16 20.30 8.87
CA ASP A 193 16.33 21.10 8.58
C ASP A 193 17.23 20.42 7.52
N PHE A 194 18.01 21.25 6.82
CA PHE A 194 18.83 20.85 5.67
C PHE A 194 19.94 19.83 5.98
N ASN A 195 20.14 19.46 7.26
CA ASN A 195 21.17 18.52 7.72
C ASN A 195 20.58 17.23 8.33
N SER A 196 19.53 16.71 7.70
CA SER A 196 18.88 15.45 8.08
C SER A 196 18.85 14.46 6.92
N ILE A 197 18.76 13.16 7.24
CA ILE A 197 18.59 12.06 6.28
C ILE A 197 17.30 11.33 6.59
N LEU A 198 16.47 11.17 5.56
CA LEU A 198 15.29 10.33 5.64
C LEU A 198 15.70 8.87 5.45
N ILE A 199 15.29 8.01 6.37
CA ILE A 199 15.40 6.57 6.26
C ILE A 199 13.99 6.02 6.06
N ILE A 200 13.68 5.56 4.85
CA ILE A 200 12.40 4.94 4.51
C ILE A 200 12.52 3.46 4.82
N ASP A 201 11.90 3.06 5.91
CA ASP A 201 12.04 1.70 6.39
C ASP A 201 11.28 0.70 5.52
N GLY A 202 11.85 -0.49 5.42
CA GLY A 202 11.22 -1.66 4.82
C GLY A 202 10.91 -2.67 5.92
N PRO A 203 9.98 -3.62 5.67
CA PRO A 203 9.67 -4.66 6.62
C PRO A 203 10.79 -5.72 6.66
N ILE A 204 12.00 -5.38 7.14
CA ILE A 204 13.16 -6.30 7.09
C ILE A 204 12.90 -7.57 7.89
N THR A 205 12.03 -7.49 8.91
CA THR A 205 11.61 -8.63 9.74
C THR A 205 10.75 -9.63 8.97
N ALA A 206 10.13 -9.20 7.87
CA ALA A 206 9.32 -10.05 7.00
C ALA A 206 10.11 -10.64 5.83
N ILE A 207 11.39 -10.25 5.62
CA ILE A 207 12.21 -10.78 4.53
C ILE A 207 12.67 -12.21 4.89
N PRO A 208 12.26 -13.24 4.11
CA PRO A 208 12.61 -14.62 4.44
C PRO A 208 14.12 -14.86 4.38
N GLY A 209 14.66 -15.51 5.42
CA GLY A 209 16.07 -15.92 5.45
C GLY A 209 17.04 -14.83 5.92
N ILE A 210 16.57 -13.67 6.37
CA ILE A 210 17.43 -12.63 6.93
C ILE A 210 18.02 -13.02 8.28
N ASP A 211 19.31 -12.70 8.45
CA ASP A 211 19.98 -12.57 9.75
C ASP A 211 19.71 -11.16 10.29
N LEU A 212 18.70 -11.04 11.16
CA LEU A 212 18.29 -9.75 11.71
C LEU A 212 19.37 -9.10 12.57
N GLU A 213 20.15 -9.89 13.31
CA GLU A 213 21.18 -9.37 14.21
C GLU A 213 22.34 -8.79 13.41
N LYS A 214 22.88 -9.54 12.44
CA LYS A 214 23.96 -9.05 11.58
C LYS A 214 23.51 -7.89 10.69
N THR A 215 22.28 -7.92 10.18
CA THR A 215 21.71 -6.81 9.40
C THR A 215 21.64 -5.54 10.24
N ARG A 216 21.15 -5.63 11.49
CA ARG A 216 21.10 -4.50 12.44
C ARG A 216 22.49 -3.98 12.81
N GLN A 217 23.47 -4.87 12.95
CA GLN A 217 24.85 -4.48 13.17
C GLN A 217 25.42 -3.72 11.97
N ASN A 218 25.17 -4.20 10.74
CA ASN A 218 25.60 -3.52 9.51
C ASN A 218 24.96 -2.13 9.37
N LEU A 219 23.68 -1.99 9.68
CA LEU A 219 23.00 -0.69 9.72
C LEU A 219 23.65 0.24 10.75
N THR A 220 23.89 -0.29 11.96
CA THR A 220 24.53 0.48 13.04
C THR A 220 25.91 0.97 12.63
N ASN A 221 26.73 0.08 12.05
CA ASN A 221 28.07 0.42 11.58
C ASN A 221 28.04 1.46 10.45
N TYR A 222 27.12 1.31 9.49
CA TYR A 222 26.99 2.22 8.37
C TYR A 222 26.65 3.66 8.82
N PHE A 223 25.66 3.81 9.69
CA PHE A 223 25.22 5.11 10.19
C PHE A 223 26.08 5.67 11.33
N SER A 224 26.97 4.88 11.93
CA SER A 224 27.95 5.34 12.92
C SER A 224 29.31 5.72 12.28
N GLY A 225 29.46 5.56 10.97
CA GLY A 225 30.69 5.91 10.26
C GLY A 225 30.83 7.42 10.02
N ASN A 226 32.07 7.86 9.74
CA ASN A 226 32.49 9.27 9.60
C ASN A 226 31.69 10.13 8.58
N GLY A 227 30.79 9.55 7.78
CA GLY A 227 29.94 10.25 6.81
C GLY A 227 28.59 10.73 7.37
N PHE A 228 28.27 10.39 8.62
CA PHE A 228 26.99 10.69 9.27
C PHE A 228 27.13 11.48 10.57
N ASP A 229 28.36 11.85 10.97
CA ASP A 229 28.60 12.63 12.16
C ASP A 229 27.90 14.00 12.08
N GLY A 230 27.12 14.32 13.12
CA GLY A 230 26.34 15.56 13.19
C GLY A 230 25.13 15.62 12.25
N ILE A 231 24.79 14.52 11.56
CA ILE A 231 23.60 14.43 10.71
C ILE A 231 22.44 13.82 11.51
N GLU A 232 21.28 14.46 11.47
CA GLU A 232 20.08 13.95 12.12
C GLU A 232 19.44 12.83 11.27
N LEU A 233 19.07 11.72 11.92
CA LEU A 233 18.49 10.55 11.24
C LEU A 233 16.99 10.49 11.50
N HIS A 234 16.19 10.58 10.43
CA HIS A 234 14.74 10.52 10.50
C HIS A 234 14.25 9.20 9.94
N LEU A 235 13.70 8.33 10.79
CA LEU A 235 13.18 7.05 10.36
C LEU A 235 11.69 7.17 10.06
N LYS A 236 11.30 6.84 8.84
CA LYS A 236 9.92 6.65 8.42
C LYS A 236 9.58 5.15 8.45
N PRO A 237 8.87 4.65 9.48
CA PRO A 237 8.56 3.23 9.57
C PRO A 237 7.62 2.76 8.46
N HIS A 238 7.67 1.47 8.17
CA HIS A 238 6.68 0.81 7.34
C HIS A 238 5.30 0.87 8.00
N MET A 239 4.26 1.17 7.22
CA MET A 239 2.92 1.47 7.72
C MET A 239 2.23 0.32 8.47
N TYR A 240 2.62 -0.94 8.22
CA TYR A 240 2.02 -2.11 8.88
C TYR A 240 2.87 -2.70 10.01
N GLU A 241 4.06 -2.17 10.25
CA GLU A 241 4.93 -2.72 11.29
C GLU A 241 4.87 -1.84 12.54
N GLY A 242 4.61 -2.48 13.68
CA GLY A 242 4.89 -1.89 14.99
C GLY A 242 6.38 -1.97 15.34
N ARG A 243 7.20 -2.51 14.42
CA ARG A 243 8.63 -2.71 14.54
C ARG A 243 9.36 -2.05 13.38
N HIS A 244 10.63 -1.76 13.55
CA HIS A 244 11.44 -1.12 12.53
C HIS A 244 12.89 -1.65 12.54
N SER A 245 13.64 -1.34 11.49
CA SER A 245 14.97 -1.90 11.27
C SER A 245 15.97 -1.57 12.37
N PHE A 246 15.80 -0.44 13.07
CA PHE A 246 16.70 0.02 14.14
C PHE A 246 16.30 -0.40 15.56
N GLU A 247 15.28 -1.23 15.73
CA GLU A 247 14.90 -1.69 17.07
C GLU A 247 16.05 -2.46 17.73
N ASN A 248 16.24 -2.24 19.03
CA ASN A 248 17.31 -2.86 19.82
C ASN A 248 18.73 -2.57 19.29
N THR A 249 18.90 -1.48 18.53
CA THR A 249 20.22 -0.98 18.14
C THR A 249 20.65 0.17 19.05
N SER A 250 21.95 0.43 19.15
CA SER A 250 22.48 1.59 19.88
C SER A 250 22.12 2.93 19.24
N LEU A 251 21.67 2.93 17.97
CA LEU A 251 21.27 4.14 17.25
C LEU A 251 19.84 4.58 17.55
N ILE A 252 18.99 3.73 18.15
CA ILE A 252 17.57 4.05 18.26
C ILE A 252 17.29 5.34 19.02
N SER A 253 18.07 5.64 20.05
CA SER A 253 17.95 6.87 20.85
C SER A 253 18.40 8.13 20.10
N LYS A 254 19.07 7.98 18.95
CA LYS A 254 19.57 9.07 18.10
C LYS A 254 18.71 9.28 16.84
N ILE A 255 17.66 8.49 16.67
CA ILE A 255 16.80 8.50 15.49
C ILE A 255 15.47 9.16 15.87
N ILE A 256 15.06 10.16 15.08
CA ILE A 256 13.71 10.72 15.17
C ILE A 256 12.77 9.82 14.38
N ILE A 257 11.80 9.22 15.06
CA ILE A 257 10.81 8.35 14.42
C ILE A 257 9.65 9.22 13.92
N LEU A 258 9.50 9.26 12.60
CA LEU A 258 8.40 9.94 11.93
C LEU A 258 7.09 9.15 12.03
N PRO A 259 5.93 9.82 11.91
CA PRO A 259 4.63 9.15 11.93
C PRO A 259 4.52 8.03 10.88
N ASN A 260 4.19 6.82 11.32
CA ASN A 260 4.03 5.69 10.41
C ASN A 260 2.82 5.83 9.47
N TYR A 261 1.82 6.63 9.88
CA TYR A 261 0.56 6.84 9.15
C TYR A 261 0.62 7.87 8.02
N ILE A 262 1.65 8.73 7.94
CA ILE A 262 1.80 9.64 6.80
C ILE A 262 2.55 8.90 5.67
N PRO A 263 2.13 8.96 4.39
CA PRO A 263 2.90 8.35 3.29
C PRO A 263 4.33 8.91 3.19
N ALA A 264 5.29 8.08 2.77
CA ALA A 264 6.71 8.49 2.68
C ALA A 264 6.94 9.56 1.60
N GLU A 265 6.08 9.59 0.59
CA GLU A 265 6.07 10.52 -0.54
C GLU A 265 5.88 11.98 -0.10
N PHE A 266 5.23 12.20 1.04
CA PHE A 266 5.09 13.53 1.65
C PHE A 266 6.37 14.04 2.34
N PHE A 267 7.31 13.14 2.65
CA PHE A 267 8.56 13.48 3.29
C PHE A 267 9.70 13.58 2.29
N ILE A 268 9.77 12.65 1.33
CA ILE A 268 10.98 12.39 0.54
C ILE A 268 11.56 13.66 -0.10
N ASN A 269 10.75 14.50 -0.74
CA ASN A 269 11.21 15.70 -1.43
C ASN A 269 11.67 16.84 -0.50
N LYS A 270 11.54 16.68 0.82
CA LYS A 270 12.02 17.64 1.82
C LYS A 270 13.47 17.39 2.24
N TYR A 271 14.06 16.28 1.82
CA TYR A 271 15.41 15.87 2.19
C TYR A 271 16.37 15.95 0.99
N LYS A 272 17.63 16.27 1.27
CA LYS A 272 18.70 16.19 0.27
C LYS A 272 19.10 14.74 -0.04
N LYS A 273 18.93 13.84 0.93
CA LYS A 273 19.28 12.41 0.83
C LYS A 273 18.20 11.57 1.50
N ALA A 274 17.84 10.46 0.87
CA ALA A 274 17.02 9.41 1.46
C ALA A 274 17.68 8.03 1.31
N CYS A 275 17.65 7.26 2.39
CA CYS A 275 18.08 5.87 2.47
C CYS A 275 16.85 4.96 2.53
N PHE A 276 16.86 3.78 1.90
CA PHE A 276 15.68 2.89 1.86
C PHE A 276 16.06 1.43 1.57
N PHE A 277 15.27 0.44 2.00
CA PHE A 277 15.47 -0.95 1.55
C PHE A 277 14.80 -1.19 0.19
N SER A 278 13.47 -1.19 0.16
CA SER A 278 12.69 -1.25 -1.08
C SER A 278 11.39 -0.47 -0.88
N SER A 279 11.20 0.61 -1.64
CA SER A 279 10.04 1.49 -1.46
C SER A 279 9.59 2.17 -2.75
N ALA A 280 8.28 2.09 -3.04
CA ALA A 280 7.69 2.79 -4.17
C ALA A 280 7.84 4.32 -4.06
N ALA A 281 7.98 4.86 -2.85
CA ALA A 281 8.22 6.28 -2.63
C ALA A 281 9.55 6.77 -3.25
N CYS A 282 10.51 5.87 -3.51
CA CYS A 282 11.76 6.21 -4.20
C CYS A 282 11.59 6.27 -5.74
N CYS A 283 10.36 6.17 -6.23
CA CYS A 283 9.96 6.51 -7.60
C CYS A 283 9.46 7.95 -7.74
N THR A 284 9.44 8.73 -6.67
CA THR A 284 9.04 10.14 -6.74
C THR A 284 10.09 10.94 -7.52
N ASP A 285 9.64 11.74 -8.48
CA ASP A 285 10.52 12.64 -9.23
C ASP A 285 11.06 13.74 -8.31
N GLY A 286 12.39 13.88 -8.23
CA GLY A 286 13.03 14.88 -7.38
C GLY A 286 14.56 14.88 -7.48
N LYS A 287 15.18 16.01 -7.13
CA LYS A 287 16.65 16.16 -7.02
C LYS A 287 17.16 15.64 -5.68
N ILE A 288 16.75 14.43 -5.30
CA ILE A 288 17.17 13.77 -4.06
C ILE A 288 18.23 12.72 -4.34
N LYS A 289 19.26 12.64 -3.49
CA LYS A 289 20.20 11.51 -3.52
C LYS A 289 19.56 10.29 -2.86
N LEU A 290 19.34 9.23 -3.64
CA LEU A 290 18.74 7.98 -3.17
C LEU A 290 19.82 6.92 -2.90
N ILE A 291 19.81 6.35 -1.70
CA ILE A 291 20.70 5.26 -1.28
C ILE A 291 19.89 4.04 -0.88
N SER A 292 20.10 2.93 -1.57
CA SER A 292 19.55 1.64 -1.16
C SER A 292 20.38 1.05 -0.01
N LEU A 293 19.72 0.74 1.10
CA LEU A 293 20.25 0.01 2.24
C LEU A 293 20.22 -1.51 2.02
N SER A 294 19.69 -1.99 0.88
CA SER A 294 19.62 -3.44 0.61
C SER A 294 20.97 -4.14 0.58
N GLY A 295 22.05 -3.43 0.26
CA GLY A 295 23.42 -3.98 0.30
C GLY A 295 23.93 -4.26 1.72
N LEU A 296 23.22 -3.78 2.76
CA LEU A 296 23.53 -4.06 4.16
C LEU A 296 22.79 -5.28 4.72
N LEU A 297 21.84 -5.84 3.95
CA LEU A 297 21.08 -7.02 4.36
C LEU A 297 21.98 -8.25 4.38
N VAL A 298 21.90 -9.02 5.47
CA VAL A 298 22.62 -10.29 5.61
C VAL A 298 21.61 -11.42 5.63
N PHE A 299 21.89 -12.46 4.83
CA PHE A 299 21.04 -13.65 4.75
C PHE A 299 21.76 -14.84 5.37
N ASN A 300 20.99 -15.65 6.11
CA ASN A 300 21.43 -16.94 6.64
C ASN A 300 21.44 -18.05 5.57
N ASP A 301 20.85 -17.78 4.40
CA ASP A 301 20.66 -18.74 3.32
C ASP A 301 20.91 -18.08 1.95
N LYS A 302 21.83 -18.66 1.17
CA LYS A 302 22.23 -18.13 -0.14
C LYS A 302 21.10 -18.18 -1.18
N THR A 303 20.27 -19.21 -1.14
CA THR A 303 19.10 -19.32 -2.03
C THR A 303 18.10 -18.21 -1.75
N LYS A 304 17.89 -17.83 -0.48
CA LYS A 304 17.01 -16.71 -0.11
C LYS A 304 17.60 -15.37 -0.53
N GLU A 305 18.90 -15.18 -0.36
CA GLU A 305 19.63 -14.00 -0.86
C GLU A 305 19.47 -13.84 -2.37
N ASP A 306 19.74 -14.90 -3.15
CA ASP A 306 19.66 -14.85 -4.61
C ASP A 306 18.23 -14.59 -5.09
N ASN A 307 17.23 -15.17 -4.41
CA ASN A 307 15.81 -14.87 -4.68
C ASN A 307 15.47 -13.39 -4.42
N TYR A 308 16.00 -12.81 -3.34
CA TYR A 308 15.80 -11.39 -3.05
C TYR A 308 16.42 -10.51 -4.14
N TRP A 309 17.67 -10.75 -4.52
CA TRP A 309 18.32 -9.95 -5.57
C TRP A 309 17.66 -10.12 -6.93
N ASN A 310 17.21 -11.33 -7.27
CA ASN A 310 16.45 -11.56 -8.50
C ASN A 310 15.12 -10.81 -8.51
N LEU A 311 14.45 -10.67 -7.36
CA LEU A 311 13.19 -9.93 -7.24
C LEU A 311 13.35 -8.43 -7.49
N TYR A 312 14.45 -7.85 -7.03
CA TYR A 312 14.70 -6.41 -7.08
C TYR A 312 15.73 -6.00 -8.12
N LYS A 313 16.16 -6.92 -8.99
CA LYS A 313 17.15 -6.68 -10.04
C LYS A 313 16.79 -5.45 -10.87
N ASP A 314 15.58 -5.43 -11.43
CA ASP A 314 15.14 -4.33 -12.30
C ASP A 314 14.95 -3.02 -11.52
N TYR A 315 14.61 -3.12 -10.23
CA TYR A 315 14.42 -1.95 -9.37
C TYR A 315 15.74 -1.22 -9.05
N PHE A 316 16.87 -1.93 -9.01
CA PHE A 316 18.20 -1.34 -8.77
C PHE A 316 18.97 -0.98 -10.04
N HIS A 317 18.63 -1.57 -11.20
CA HIS A 317 19.33 -1.28 -12.46
C HIS A 317 18.85 0.00 -13.17
N ASP A 318 17.62 0.46 -12.91
CA ASP A 318 16.97 1.50 -13.73
C ASP A 318 17.13 2.93 -13.20
N LYS A 319 17.92 3.16 -12.14
CA LYS A 319 18.01 4.46 -11.46
C LYS A 319 19.40 4.78 -10.93
N HIS A 320 19.69 6.08 -10.77
CA HIS A 320 20.85 6.63 -10.06
C HIS A 320 20.82 6.33 -8.53
N ILE A 321 20.49 5.10 -8.13
CA ILE A 321 20.45 4.63 -6.75
C ILE A 321 21.83 4.10 -6.39
N GLU A 322 22.43 4.67 -5.35
CA GLU A 322 23.67 4.15 -4.76
C GLU A 322 23.35 2.97 -3.82
N LEU A 323 24.07 1.86 -3.92
CA LEU A 323 23.89 0.72 -3.00
C LEU A 323 24.86 0.86 -1.81
N ALA A 324 24.33 0.95 -0.60
CA ALA A 324 25.11 1.05 0.63
C ALA A 324 25.91 -0.24 0.91
N GLY A 325 27.08 -0.10 1.51
CA GLY A 325 27.93 -1.24 1.90
C GLY A 325 28.81 -1.80 0.78
N LEU A 326 28.59 -1.40 -0.47
CA LEU A 326 29.50 -1.65 -1.58
C LEU A 326 30.26 -0.36 -1.89
N SER A 327 31.35 -0.10 -1.15
CA SER A 327 32.38 0.80 -1.66
C SER A 327 33.00 0.17 -2.89
N LYS A 328 33.05 0.93 -4.00
CA LYS A 328 33.86 0.58 -5.18
C LYS A 328 35.33 0.36 -4.80
#